data_AF-A0A9N9N461-F1
#
_entry.id   AF-A0A9N9N461-F1
#
_cell.length_a   1.000
_cell.length_b   1.000
_cell.length_c   1.000
_cell.angle_alpha   90.00
_cell.angle_beta   90.00
_cell.angle_gamma   90.00
#
_symmetry.space_group_name_H-M   'P 1'
#
loop_
_entity.id
_entity.type
_entity.pdbx_description
1 polymer ?
#
loop_
_entity_poly.entity_id
_entity_poly.type
_entity_poly.pdbx_seq_one_letter_code
_entity_poly.pdbx_strand_id
1 'polypeptide(L)'
;YDSEKFDPNLSRLTIPFNIKYGISGDLSFAQFPNLVSIDFYGCYNLNSINISENEKLRWLNFSVSLYKYINCKLIVNGRQLDRVLVPVDWNNAAKMKDQCIIPYDLVEDRTLEQLEAEVKKLKQNLAEKNQQIKDLQTETKKKPTLHQFQELNKIVLPGSELNYVGLKEEIKRLKLKDFAPYFRQQKDLYDQLTINSKNKAGDNLKPILELFLQTRKQIIEQSKRNDGDFAKGQLQGQLTTCQTLLQSKFTQEELQSLLNMQEEILKLEEQSNSLRV
;
A
#
# COMPACT_ATOMS: atom_id res chain seq x y z
N TYR A 1 21.50 -8.67 40.14
CA TYR A 1 21.13 -7.39 40.79
C TYR A 1 19.80 -7.67 41.44
N ASP A 2 19.75 -7.75 42.78
CA ASP A 2 18.53 -8.19 43.47
C ASP A 2 17.42 -7.15 43.29
N SER A 3 16.34 -7.56 42.64
CA SER A 3 15.15 -6.78 42.32
C SER A 3 14.31 -6.42 43.55
N GLU A 4 14.66 -6.94 44.73
CA GLU A 4 13.86 -6.87 45.96
C GLU A 4 13.88 -5.51 46.68
N LYS A 5 14.58 -4.49 46.17
CA LYS A 5 14.74 -3.19 46.87
C LYS A 5 14.21 -1.96 46.11
N PHE A 6 13.62 -2.13 44.94
CA PHE A 6 13.13 -0.98 44.16
C PHE A 6 11.61 -0.89 44.20
N ASP A 7 11.12 0.32 44.43
CA ASP A 7 9.68 0.63 44.41
C ASP A 7 9.14 0.42 42.97
N PRO A 8 8.16 -0.48 42.75
CA PRO A 8 7.61 -0.75 41.43
C PRO A 8 6.89 0.46 40.81
N ASN A 9 6.59 1.51 41.60
CA ASN A 9 5.98 2.75 41.13
C ASN A 9 7.01 3.84 40.75
N LEU A 10 8.31 3.53 40.75
CA LEU A 10 9.36 4.47 40.37
C LEU A 10 9.13 4.98 38.93
N SER A 11 9.09 6.31 38.78
CA SER A 11 9.05 7.00 37.49
C SER A 11 10.44 7.23 36.88
N ARG A 12 11.50 7.12 37.69
CA ARG A 12 12.89 7.25 37.27
C ARG A 12 13.76 6.22 37.98
N LEU A 13 14.63 5.56 37.22
CA LEU A 13 15.58 4.59 37.74
C LEU A 13 16.99 5.03 37.38
N THR A 14 17.84 5.16 38.37
CA THR A 14 19.27 5.38 38.17
C THR A 14 20.01 4.11 38.54
N ILE A 15 20.71 3.54 37.56
CA ILE A 15 21.57 2.39 37.75
C ILE A 15 22.96 2.92 38.11
N PRO A 16 23.41 2.77 39.37
CA PRO A 16 24.64 3.40 39.84
C PRO A 16 25.89 2.68 39.33
N PHE A 17 26.98 3.44 39.29
CA PHE A 17 28.31 2.94 38.97
C PHE A 17 28.85 2.03 40.07
N ASN A 18 29.06 0.75 39.77
CA ASN A 18 29.77 -0.15 40.68
C ASN A 18 30.95 -0.83 39.98
N ILE A 19 32.15 -0.35 40.27
CA ILE A 19 33.42 -0.80 39.67
C ILE A 19 33.73 -2.27 40.03
N LYS A 20 33.17 -2.79 41.14
CA LYS A 20 33.42 -4.15 41.62
C LYS A 20 32.41 -5.19 41.12
N TYR A 21 31.20 -4.77 40.75
CA TYR A 21 30.08 -5.65 40.40
C TYR A 21 29.28 -5.05 39.23
N GLY A 22 29.97 -4.72 38.14
CA GLY A 22 29.34 -4.19 36.93
C GLY A 22 28.12 -5.03 36.55
N ILE A 23 27.00 -4.36 36.25
CA ILE A 23 25.80 -5.06 35.79
C ILE A 23 26.09 -5.64 34.41
N SER A 24 26.07 -6.97 34.33
CA SER A 24 26.31 -7.76 33.13
C SER A 24 25.15 -8.72 32.86
N GLY A 25 24.98 -9.14 31.61
CA GLY A 25 23.92 -10.07 31.20
C GLY A 25 22.68 -9.36 30.63
N ASP A 26 21.51 -9.99 30.76
CA ASP A 26 20.24 -9.50 30.23
C ASP A 26 19.46 -8.71 31.29
N LEU A 27 19.04 -7.51 30.94
CA LEU A 27 18.24 -6.64 31.80
C LEU A 27 16.81 -6.54 31.28
N SER A 28 15.84 -6.83 32.14
CA SER A 28 14.42 -6.56 31.88
C SER A 28 13.90 -5.54 32.87
N PHE A 29 13.10 -4.59 32.37
CA PHE A 29 12.45 -3.58 33.19
C PHE A 29 10.95 -3.82 33.34
N ALA A 30 10.43 -4.99 32.95
CA ALA A 30 9.00 -5.35 33.02
C ALA A 30 8.35 -5.04 34.38
N GLN A 31 9.10 -5.21 35.47
CA GLN A 31 8.66 -4.98 36.84
C GLN A 31 8.43 -3.49 37.21
N PHE A 32 8.74 -2.54 36.32
CA PHE A 32 8.61 -1.09 36.56
C PHE A 32 7.63 -0.43 35.58
N PRO A 33 6.32 -0.72 35.66
CA PRO A 33 5.33 -0.27 34.66
C PRO A 33 5.18 1.26 34.57
N ASN A 34 5.62 1.99 35.59
CA ASN A 34 5.54 3.44 35.66
C ASN A 34 6.82 4.16 35.25
N LEU A 35 7.84 3.43 34.81
CA LEU A 35 9.15 3.97 34.53
C LEU A 35 9.14 4.84 33.28
N VAL A 36 9.57 6.10 33.43
CA VAL A 36 9.62 7.10 32.36
C VAL A 36 11.05 7.33 31.88
N SER A 37 12.04 7.17 32.76
CA SER A 37 13.44 7.41 32.44
C SER A 37 14.39 6.44 33.15
N ILE A 38 15.43 6.01 32.45
CA ILE A 38 16.52 5.20 32.98
C ILE A 38 17.84 5.88 32.71
N ASP A 39 18.65 6.06 33.75
CA ASP A 39 20.03 6.52 33.64
C ASP A 39 21.00 5.38 33.96
N PHE A 40 21.81 4.99 32.98
CA PHE A 40 22.86 3.97 33.13
C PHE A 40 24.21 4.63 33.45
N TYR A 41 24.67 4.52 34.70
CA TYR A 41 25.99 4.94 35.13
C TYR A 41 26.95 3.75 35.20
N GLY A 42 27.78 3.60 34.17
CA GLY A 42 28.80 2.55 33.98
C GLY A 42 28.36 1.11 34.26
N CYS A 43 27.57 0.57 33.33
CA CYS A 43 27.38 -0.88 33.18
C CYS A 43 28.46 -1.45 32.25
N TYR A 44 28.77 -2.74 32.41
CA TYR A 44 29.82 -3.41 31.66
C TYR A 44 29.33 -4.79 31.24
N ASN A 45 29.55 -5.19 29.98
CA ASN A 45 29.18 -6.52 29.47
C ASN A 45 27.66 -6.82 29.54
N LEU A 46 26.81 -5.85 29.17
CA LEU A 46 25.39 -6.11 28.96
C LEU A 46 25.19 -6.85 27.64
N ASN A 47 24.45 -7.96 27.69
CA ASN A 47 24.07 -8.75 26.53
C ASN A 47 22.82 -8.15 25.87
N SER A 48 21.81 -7.83 26.68
CA SER A 48 20.60 -7.19 26.20
C SER A 48 19.93 -6.29 27.24
N ILE A 49 19.19 -5.31 26.74
CA ILE A 49 18.31 -4.43 27.52
C ILE A 49 16.91 -4.55 26.93
N ASN A 50 15.97 -5.08 27.70
CA ASN A 50 14.58 -5.24 27.32
C ASN A 50 13.69 -4.19 28.00
N ILE A 51 13.12 -3.32 27.17
CA ILE A 51 12.17 -2.28 27.58
C ILE A 51 10.79 -2.46 26.92
N SER A 52 10.54 -3.56 26.22
CA SER A 52 9.33 -3.75 25.40
C SER A 52 8.03 -3.69 26.20
N GLU A 53 8.09 -3.99 27.49
CA GLU A 53 6.94 -4.01 28.40
C GLU A 53 6.75 -2.68 29.17
N ASN A 54 7.59 -1.66 28.90
CA ASN A 54 7.55 -0.38 29.61
C ASN A 54 6.92 0.74 28.76
N GLU A 55 5.59 0.77 28.66
CA GLU A 55 4.87 1.70 27.78
C GLU A 55 5.14 3.20 28.06
N LYS A 56 5.49 3.54 29.31
CA LYS A 56 5.71 4.92 29.75
C LYS A 56 7.17 5.38 29.57
N LEU A 57 8.08 4.48 29.22
CA LEU A 57 9.50 4.80 29.11
C LEU A 57 9.76 5.67 27.87
N ARG A 58 10.43 6.80 28.08
CA ARG A 58 10.73 7.79 27.03
C ARG A 58 12.21 8.13 26.93
N TRP A 59 12.98 7.87 27.98
CA TRP A 59 14.37 8.31 28.07
C TRP A 59 15.27 7.18 28.52
N LEU A 60 16.28 6.88 27.71
CA LEU A 60 17.37 5.97 28.04
C LEU A 60 18.68 6.75 27.95
N ASN A 61 19.30 7.04 29.08
CA ASN A 61 20.53 7.81 29.13
C ASN A 61 21.71 6.92 29.46
N PHE A 62 22.69 6.86 28.56
CA PHE A 62 23.93 6.10 28.75
C PHE A 62 25.06 7.07 29.09
N SER A 63 25.63 6.95 30.29
CA SER A 63 26.82 7.72 30.65
C SER A 63 28.02 7.36 29.75
N VAL A 64 28.92 8.35 29.59
CA VAL A 64 30.10 8.37 28.70
C VAL A 64 31.05 7.16 28.87
N SER A 65 30.94 6.41 29.96
CA SER A 65 31.79 5.25 30.26
C SER A 65 31.36 3.94 29.57
N LEU A 66 30.15 3.87 29.02
CA LEU A 66 29.57 2.63 28.45
C LEU A 66 30.10 2.30 27.04
N TYR A 67 30.55 3.30 26.29
CA TYR A 67 30.85 3.19 24.85
C TYR A 67 32.04 2.30 24.47
N LYS A 68 32.86 1.85 25.44
CA LYS A 68 33.96 0.91 25.20
C LYS A 68 33.53 -0.57 25.15
N TYR A 69 32.29 -0.90 25.53
CA TYR A 69 31.86 -2.30 25.75
C TYR A 69 30.49 -2.66 25.15
N ILE A 70 29.98 -1.87 24.19
CA ILE A 70 28.61 -1.99 23.69
C ILE A 70 28.51 -3.01 22.53
N ASN A 71 28.42 -4.29 22.89
CA ASN A 71 27.74 -5.31 22.09
C ASN A 71 26.40 -5.68 22.76
N CYS A 72 25.65 -4.67 23.19
CA CYS A 72 24.38 -4.85 23.89
C CYS A 72 23.21 -4.76 22.90
N LYS A 73 22.32 -5.76 22.89
CA LYS A 73 21.08 -5.75 22.10
C LYS A 73 19.99 -4.97 22.83
N LEU A 74 19.47 -3.90 22.23
CA LEU A 74 18.31 -3.20 22.75
C LEU A 74 17.02 -3.84 22.17
N ILE A 75 16.16 -4.33 23.06
CA ILE A 75 14.85 -4.91 22.71
C ILE A 75 13.79 -3.87 23.06
N VAL A 76 13.12 -3.36 22.03
CA VAL A 76 12.07 -2.33 22.13
C VAL A 76 10.80 -2.82 21.46
N ASN A 77 9.65 -2.35 21.95
CA ASN A 77 8.38 -2.51 21.25
C ASN A 77 8.32 -1.51 20.07
N GLY A 78 7.77 -1.91 18.92
CA GLY A 78 7.66 -1.04 17.74
C GLY A 78 7.00 0.32 18.03
N ARG A 79 6.02 0.38 18.95
CA ARG A 79 5.36 1.65 19.38
C ARG A 79 6.27 2.59 20.17
N GLN A 80 7.41 2.10 20.67
CA GLN A 80 8.37 2.87 21.47
C GLN A 80 9.51 3.45 20.62
N LEU A 81 9.70 2.97 19.38
CA LEU A 81 10.81 3.39 18.50
C LEU A 81 10.85 4.90 18.27
N ASP A 82 9.69 5.54 18.13
CA ASP A 82 9.59 7.00 17.89
C ASP A 82 9.65 7.83 19.18
N ARG A 83 9.66 7.17 20.35
CA ARG A 83 9.48 7.82 21.67
C ARG A 83 10.70 7.73 22.57
N VAL A 84 11.52 6.70 22.40
CA VAL A 84 12.69 6.48 23.24
C VAL A 84 13.88 7.22 22.67
N LEU A 85 14.25 8.32 23.34
CA LEU A 85 15.43 9.09 22.97
C LEU A 85 16.67 8.46 23.64
N VAL A 86 17.59 7.98 22.79
CA VAL A 86 18.92 7.52 23.18
C VAL A 86 19.91 8.63 22.79
N PRO A 87 20.53 9.35 23.74
CA PRO A 87 21.51 10.36 23.42
C PRO A 87 22.77 9.67 22.88
N VAL A 88 23.02 9.85 21.58
CA VAL A 88 24.23 9.38 20.90
C VAL A 88 25.28 10.48 21.01
N ASP A 89 26.36 10.25 21.76
CA ASP A 89 27.52 11.12 21.72
C ASP A 89 28.15 11.05 20.31
N TRP A 90 28.31 12.22 19.66
CA TRP A 90 28.56 12.37 18.22
C TRP A 90 29.81 11.66 17.69
N ASN A 91 30.73 11.25 18.56
CA ASN A 91 31.98 10.62 18.17
C ASN A 91 31.87 9.12 17.80
N ASN A 92 30.73 8.46 18.04
CA ASN A 92 30.59 7.01 17.79
C ASN A 92 29.30 6.57 17.04
N ALA A 93 28.54 7.51 16.47
CA ALA A 93 27.32 7.21 15.70
C ALA A 93 27.53 6.18 14.56
N ALA A 94 28.77 6.06 14.06
CA ALA A 94 29.13 5.09 13.04
C ALA A 94 29.07 3.62 13.50
N LYS A 95 29.28 3.31 14.80
CA LYS A 95 29.31 1.93 15.31
C LYS A 95 27.93 1.35 15.66
N MET A 96 26.90 2.19 15.81
CA MET A 96 25.52 1.73 16.03
C MET A 96 24.75 1.48 14.74
N LYS A 97 25.28 1.87 13.56
CA LYS A 97 24.64 1.58 12.27
C LYS A 97 24.54 0.08 11.96
N ASP A 98 25.41 -0.73 12.55
CA ASP A 98 25.43 -2.19 12.36
C ASP A 98 24.61 -2.95 13.42
N GLN A 99 24.03 -2.25 14.41
CA GLN A 99 23.13 -2.88 15.39
C GLN A 99 21.74 -2.96 14.79
N CYS A 100 21.37 -4.17 14.38
CA CYS A 100 20.06 -4.52 13.85
C CYS A 100 18.97 -4.12 14.87
N ILE A 101 18.34 -2.96 14.67
CA ILE A 101 17.00 -2.71 15.19
C ILE A 101 16.13 -3.71 14.44
N ILE A 102 15.81 -4.83 15.07
CA ILE A 102 14.79 -5.75 14.56
C ILE A 102 13.48 -5.13 15.01
N PRO A 103 12.67 -4.54 14.11
CA PRO A 103 11.32 -4.19 14.47
C PRO A 103 10.65 -5.53 14.80
N TYR A 104 10.34 -5.74 16.07
CA TYR A 104 9.27 -6.67 16.40
C TYR A 104 8.01 -5.96 15.96
N ASP A 105 7.64 -6.18 14.70
CA ASP A 105 6.26 -6.00 14.29
C ASP A 105 5.46 -6.95 15.18
N LEU A 106 4.82 -6.37 16.20
CA LEU A 106 3.73 -7.04 16.86
C LEU A 106 2.76 -7.39 15.74
N VAL A 107 2.70 -8.69 15.42
CA VAL A 107 1.45 -9.33 15.04
C VAL A 107 0.42 -8.69 15.96
N GLU A 108 -0.52 -7.95 15.37
CA GLU A 108 -1.61 -7.27 16.07
C GLU A 108 -2.06 -8.11 17.26
N ASP A 109 -2.38 -7.50 18.41
CA ASP A 109 -2.89 -8.15 19.65
C ASP A 109 -4.16 -8.98 19.37
N ARG A 110 -4.03 -10.04 18.59
CA ARG A 110 -5.05 -11.01 18.26
C ARG A 110 -4.88 -12.10 19.28
N THR A 111 -5.91 -12.31 20.11
CA THR A 111 -5.89 -13.43 21.04
C THR A 111 -5.74 -14.73 20.24
N LEU A 112 -5.14 -15.76 20.85
CA LEU A 112 -5.01 -17.08 20.21
C LEU A 112 -6.37 -17.58 19.67
N GLU A 113 -7.44 -17.28 20.39
CA GLU A 113 -8.83 -17.56 20.00
C GLU A 113 -9.26 -16.83 18.71
N GLN A 114 -8.83 -15.59 18.49
CA GLN A 114 -9.11 -14.84 17.26
C GLN A 114 -8.37 -15.44 16.06
N LEU A 115 -7.11 -15.85 16.25
CA LEU A 115 -6.33 -16.56 15.23
C LEU A 115 -6.95 -17.91 14.88
N GLU A 116 -7.39 -18.68 15.87
CA GLU A 116 -8.07 -19.96 15.64
C GLU A 116 -9.40 -19.78 14.90
N ALA A 117 -10.19 -18.74 15.26
CA ALA A 117 -11.42 -18.41 14.57
C ALA A 117 -11.18 -18.00 13.10
N GLU A 118 -10.13 -17.23 12.84
CA GLU A 118 -9.74 -16.81 11.49
C GLU A 118 -9.25 -18.00 10.65
N VAL A 119 -8.41 -18.87 11.21
CA VAL A 119 -7.97 -20.11 10.53
C VAL A 119 -9.17 -21.00 10.21
N LYS A 120 -10.14 -21.12 11.11
CA LYS A 120 -11.37 -21.88 10.87
C LYS A 120 -12.19 -21.27 9.73
N LYS A 121 -12.35 -19.94 9.72
CA LYS A 121 -13.05 -19.20 8.65
C LYS A 121 -12.35 -19.36 7.30
N LEU A 122 -11.01 -19.27 7.28
CA LEU A 122 -10.21 -19.45 6.06
C LEU A 122 -10.34 -20.88 5.52
N LYS A 123 -10.32 -21.90 6.38
CA LYS A 123 -10.55 -23.30 5.96
C LYS A 123 -11.93 -23.50 5.34
N GLN A 124 -12.97 -22.89 5.91
CA GLN A 124 -14.32 -22.95 5.37
C GLN A 124 -14.41 -22.26 4.00
N ASN A 125 -13.88 -21.03 3.87
CA ASN A 125 -13.83 -20.31 2.60
C ASN A 125 -13.08 -21.11 1.52
N LEU A 126 -11.99 -21.78 1.89
CA LEU A 126 -11.20 -22.60 0.97
C LEU A 126 -11.99 -23.84 0.50
N ALA A 127 -12.75 -24.47 1.39
CA ALA A 127 -13.63 -25.58 1.03
C ALA A 127 -14.75 -25.13 0.06
N GLU A 128 -15.40 -23.99 0.33
CA GLU A 128 -16.43 -23.42 -0.55
C GLU A 128 -15.88 -23.05 -1.92
N LYS A 129 -14.69 -22.42 -1.98
CA LYS A 129 -14.03 -22.09 -3.25
C LYS A 129 -13.63 -23.34 -4.04
N ASN A 130 -13.14 -24.37 -3.37
CA ASN A 130 -12.82 -25.65 -4.02
C ASN A 130 -14.07 -26.33 -4.58
N GLN A 131 -15.21 -26.22 -3.91
CA GLN A 131 -16.47 -26.72 -4.44
C GLN A 131 -16.92 -25.93 -5.67
N GLN A 132 -16.87 -24.59 -5.63
CA GLN A 132 -17.16 -23.74 -6.80
C GLN A 132 -16.27 -24.08 -8.01
N ILE A 133 -14.99 -24.35 -7.79
CA ILE A 133 -14.06 -24.76 -8.87
C ILE A 133 -14.50 -26.11 -9.47
N LYS A 134 -14.87 -27.08 -8.63
CA LYS A 134 -15.37 -28.38 -9.12
C LYS A 134 -16.66 -28.22 -9.93
N ASP A 135 -17.58 -27.40 -9.46
CA ASP A 135 -18.85 -27.15 -10.13
C ASP A 135 -18.62 -26.50 -11.50
N LEU A 136 -17.75 -25.47 -11.58
CA LEU A 136 -17.34 -24.84 -12.84
C LEU A 136 -16.61 -25.82 -13.78
N GLN A 137 -15.79 -26.72 -13.25
CA GLN A 137 -15.14 -27.79 -14.03
C GLN A 137 -16.16 -28.79 -14.58
N THR A 138 -17.22 -29.09 -13.84
CA THR A 138 -18.32 -29.93 -14.35
C THR A 138 -19.19 -29.19 -15.38
N GLU A 139 -19.46 -27.90 -15.21
CA GLU A 139 -20.19 -27.09 -16.20
C GLU A 139 -19.40 -26.90 -17.49
N THR A 140 -18.09 -26.69 -17.42
CA THR A 140 -17.23 -26.60 -18.61
C THR A 140 -17.17 -27.91 -19.39
N LYS A 141 -17.27 -29.07 -18.73
CA LYS A 141 -17.45 -30.37 -19.39
C LYS A 141 -18.82 -30.57 -20.04
N LYS A 142 -19.84 -29.81 -19.63
CA LYS A 142 -21.19 -29.82 -20.23
C LYS A 142 -21.33 -28.87 -21.43
N LYS A 143 -20.39 -27.94 -21.64
CA LYS A 143 -20.39 -27.08 -22.83
C LYS A 143 -19.95 -27.88 -24.04
N PRO A 144 -20.58 -27.71 -25.21
CA PRO A 144 -20.16 -28.38 -26.42
C PRO A 144 -18.68 -28.06 -26.71
N THR A 145 -17.90 -29.11 -26.88
CA THR A 145 -16.48 -28.98 -27.25
C THR A 145 -16.39 -28.40 -28.66
N LEU A 146 -15.31 -27.69 -29.00
CA LEU A 146 -15.09 -27.17 -30.37
C LEU A 146 -15.33 -28.26 -31.44
N HIS A 147 -14.91 -29.49 -31.15
CA HIS A 147 -15.15 -30.66 -31.99
C HIS A 147 -16.65 -30.96 -32.21
N GLN A 148 -17.48 -30.90 -31.17
CA GLN A 148 -18.93 -31.13 -31.28
C GLN A 148 -19.61 -30.02 -32.10
N PHE A 149 -19.12 -28.78 -32.00
CA PHE A 149 -19.57 -27.68 -32.85
C PHE A 149 -19.17 -27.87 -34.32
N GLN A 150 -17.95 -28.37 -34.56
CA GLN A 150 -17.48 -28.68 -35.91
C GLN A 150 -18.28 -29.82 -36.56
N GLU A 151 -18.61 -30.86 -35.80
CA GLU A 151 -19.48 -31.95 -36.24
C GLU A 151 -20.89 -31.47 -36.60
N LEU A 152 -21.53 -30.70 -35.70
CA LEU A 152 -22.81 -30.05 -35.98
C LEU A 152 -22.76 -29.18 -37.23
N ASN A 153 -21.66 -28.45 -37.41
CA ASN A 153 -21.51 -27.60 -38.57
C ASN A 153 -21.37 -28.39 -39.88
N LYS A 154 -20.65 -29.52 -39.89
CA LYS A 154 -20.60 -30.42 -41.06
C LYS A 154 -21.99 -30.94 -41.46
N ILE A 155 -22.89 -31.08 -40.48
CA ILE A 155 -24.28 -31.52 -40.71
C ILE A 155 -25.13 -30.36 -41.27
N VAL A 156 -25.01 -29.16 -40.72
CA VAL A 156 -25.86 -28.00 -41.08
C VAL A 156 -25.40 -27.34 -42.39
N LEU A 157 -24.10 -27.36 -42.68
CA LEU A 157 -23.47 -26.72 -43.85
C LEU A 157 -22.50 -27.69 -44.56
N PRO A 158 -23.01 -28.79 -45.16
CA PRO A 158 -22.16 -29.78 -45.82
C PRO A 158 -21.39 -29.14 -46.98
N GLY A 159 -20.06 -29.26 -46.95
CA GLY A 159 -19.16 -28.81 -48.02
C GLY A 159 -18.58 -27.40 -47.87
N SER A 160 -18.86 -26.69 -46.77
CA SER A 160 -18.20 -25.41 -46.47
C SER A 160 -17.34 -25.52 -45.21
N GLU A 161 -16.03 -25.26 -45.37
CA GLU A 161 -15.16 -25.02 -44.22
C GLU A 161 -15.56 -23.69 -43.61
N LEU A 162 -16.06 -23.72 -42.38
CA LEU A 162 -16.46 -22.51 -41.69
C LEU A 162 -15.21 -21.71 -41.36
N ASN A 163 -14.99 -20.65 -42.13
CA ASN A 163 -13.88 -19.74 -41.93
C ASN A 163 -14.18 -18.85 -40.71
N TYR A 164 -14.05 -19.42 -39.52
CA TYR A 164 -14.24 -18.70 -38.25
C TYR A 164 -13.29 -17.51 -38.13
N VAL A 165 -12.11 -17.59 -38.75
CA VAL A 165 -11.15 -16.47 -38.80
C VAL A 165 -11.77 -15.32 -39.60
N GLY A 166 -12.26 -15.59 -40.82
CA GLY A 166 -12.93 -14.61 -41.66
C GLY A 166 -14.21 -14.05 -41.04
N LEU A 167 -15.02 -14.90 -40.38
CA LEU A 167 -16.21 -14.43 -39.66
C LEU A 167 -15.84 -13.53 -38.46
N LYS A 168 -14.81 -13.91 -37.70
CA LYS A 168 -14.32 -13.12 -36.57
C LYS A 168 -13.77 -11.76 -37.04
N GLU A 169 -13.02 -11.74 -38.13
CA GLU A 169 -12.51 -10.52 -38.76
C GLU A 169 -13.64 -9.64 -39.29
N GLU A 170 -14.65 -10.22 -39.94
CA GLU A 170 -15.79 -9.47 -40.46
C GLU A 170 -16.65 -8.88 -39.34
N ILE A 171 -16.87 -9.64 -38.25
CA ILE A 171 -17.52 -9.12 -37.04
C ILE A 171 -16.72 -7.96 -36.44
N LYS A 172 -15.38 -8.08 -36.35
CA LYS A 172 -14.53 -6.97 -35.89
C LYS A 172 -14.65 -5.76 -36.81
N ARG A 173 -14.61 -5.96 -38.13
CA ARG A 173 -14.73 -4.90 -39.15
C ARG A 173 -16.06 -4.16 -39.03
N LEU A 174 -17.17 -4.90 -38.93
CA LEU A 174 -18.50 -4.33 -38.76
C LEU A 174 -18.62 -3.54 -37.44
N LYS A 175 -18.15 -4.12 -36.33
CA LYS A 175 -18.11 -3.42 -35.04
C LYS A 175 -17.29 -2.13 -35.11
N LEU A 176 -16.12 -2.17 -35.75
CA LEU A 176 -15.27 -0.99 -35.91
C LEU A 176 -15.93 0.07 -36.80
N LYS A 177 -16.62 -0.35 -37.86
CA LYS A 177 -17.34 0.55 -38.78
C LYS A 177 -18.45 1.32 -38.04
N ASP A 178 -19.18 0.66 -37.15
CA ASP A 178 -20.27 1.29 -36.40
C ASP A 178 -19.74 2.10 -35.20
N PHE A 179 -18.65 1.64 -34.57
CA PHE A 179 -18.06 2.28 -33.40
C PHE A 179 -17.21 3.52 -33.74
N ALA A 180 -16.49 3.51 -34.87
CA ALA A 180 -15.55 4.57 -35.21
C ALA A 180 -16.19 5.96 -35.37
N PRO A 181 -17.37 6.12 -36.01
CA PRO A 181 -18.06 7.41 -36.07
C PRO A 181 -18.42 7.94 -34.68
N TYR A 182 -18.93 7.08 -33.81
CA TYR A 182 -19.28 7.45 -32.44
C TYR A 182 -18.05 7.89 -31.63
N PHE A 183 -16.96 7.11 -31.67
CA PHE A 183 -15.72 7.47 -30.99
C PHE A 183 -15.16 8.81 -31.48
N ARG A 184 -15.18 9.05 -32.80
CA ARG A 184 -14.73 10.32 -33.39
C ARG A 184 -15.59 11.49 -32.88
N GLN A 185 -16.91 11.35 -32.89
CA GLN A 185 -17.81 12.38 -32.40
C GLN A 185 -17.55 12.73 -30.93
N GLN A 186 -17.40 11.72 -30.07
CA GLN A 186 -17.10 11.97 -28.65
C GLN A 186 -15.76 12.67 -28.48
N LYS A 187 -14.74 12.26 -29.24
CA LYS A 187 -13.40 12.87 -29.19
C LYS A 187 -13.44 14.34 -29.62
N ASP A 188 -14.15 14.65 -30.70
CA ASP A 188 -14.32 16.02 -31.18
C ASP A 188 -15.02 16.91 -30.13
N LEU A 189 -16.05 16.37 -29.45
CA LEU A 189 -16.74 17.07 -28.35
C LEU A 189 -15.80 17.34 -27.17
N TYR A 190 -14.99 16.35 -26.79
CA TYR A 190 -14.01 16.51 -25.71
C TYR A 190 -12.92 17.54 -26.06
N ASP A 191 -12.43 17.54 -27.28
CA ASP A 191 -11.43 18.52 -27.76
C ASP A 191 -12.02 19.94 -27.75
N GLN A 192 -13.26 20.12 -28.20
CA GLN A 192 -13.97 21.40 -28.11
C GLN A 192 -14.15 21.85 -26.65
N LEU A 193 -14.57 20.95 -25.76
CA LEU A 193 -14.75 21.26 -24.35
C LEU A 193 -13.43 21.68 -23.68
N THR A 194 -12.33 21.01 -24.05
CA THR A 194 -10.98 21.33 -23.59
C THR A 194 -10.53 22.70 -24.09
N ILE A 195 -10.76 23.03 -25.37
CA ILE A 195 -10.44 24.36 -25.93
C ILE A 195 -11.25 25.44 -25.21
N ASN A 196 -12.55 25.24 -25.05
CA ASN A 196 -13.43 26.19 -24.38
C ASN A 196 -13.00 26.41 -22.92
N SER A 197 -12.62 25.34 -22.23
CA SER A 197 -12.09 25.41 -20.87
C SER A 197 -10.75 26.14 -20.82
N LYS A 198 -9.81 25.87 -21.74
CA LYS A 198 -8.54 26.62 -21.81
C LYS A 198 -8.78 28.12 -22.04
N ASN A 199 -9.72 28.47 -22.90
CA ASN A 199 -10.09 29.87 -23.15
C ASN A 199 -10.73 30.52 -21.91
N LYS A 200 -11.60 29.78 -21.19
CA LYS A 200 -12.26 30.25 -19.96
C LYS A 200 -11.26 30.44 -18.80
N ALA A 201 -10.27 29.56 -18.70
CA ALA A 201 -9.21 29.63 -17.68
C ALA A 201 -8.35 30.89 -17.84
N GLY A 202 -8.14 31.34 -19.08
CA GLY A 202 -7.18 32.40 -19.40
C GLY A 202 -5.73 31.95 -19.19
N ASP A 203 -4.78 32.79 -19.60
CA ASP A 203 -3.36 32.41 -19.66
C ASP A 203 -2.78 32.00 -18.30
N ASN A 204 -3.28 32.60 -17.20
CA ASN A 204 -2.78 32.34 -15.85
C ASN A 204 -3.17 30.96 -15.30
N LEU A 205 -4.36 30.44 -15.68
CA LEU A 205 -4.86 29.16 -15.16
C LEU A 205 -4.79 28.02 -16.17
N LYS A 206 -4.48 28.32 -17.44
CA LYS A 206 -4.30 27.32 -18.50
C LYS A 206 -3.27 26.23 -18.14
N PRO A 207 -2.08 26.55 -17.57
CA PRO A 207 -1.14 25.51 -17.13
C PRO A 207 -1.69 24.63 -16.01
N ILE A 208 -2.51 25.21 -15.11
CA ILE A 208 -3.14 24.48 -14.00
C ILE A 208 -4.23 23.54 -14.54
N LEU A 209 -5.01 23.98 -15.53
CA LEU A 209 -6.00 23.15 -16.21
C LEU A 209 -5.34 21.99 -16.98
N GLU A 210 -4.20 22.24 -17.63
CA GLU A 210 -3.44 21.20 -18.30
C GLU A 210 -2.89 20.18 -17.30
N LEU A 211 -2.34 20.65 -16.18
CA LEU A 211 -1.90 19.78 -15.09
C LEU A 211 -3.08 18.98 -14.51
N PHE A 212 -4.23 19.59 -14.30
CA PHE A 212 -5.45 18.94 -13.81
C PHE A 212 -5.85 17.75 -14.71
N LEU A 213 -5.90 17.96 -16.03
CA LEU A 213 -6.21 16.92 -17.01
C LEU A 213 -5.13 15.83 -17.07
N GLN A 214 -3.86 16.21 -16.98
CA GLN A 214 -2.74 15.26 -17.00
C GLN A 214 -2.72 14.38 -15.75
N THR A 215 -2.91 14.97 -14.57
CA THR A 215 -2.96 14.24 -13.29
C THR A 215 -4.11 13.23 -13.30
N ARG A 216 -5.30 13.59 -13.79
CA ARG A 216 -6.41 12.63 -13.93
C ARG A 216 -6.04 11.47 -14.85
N LYS A 217 -5.43 11.75 -16.01
CA LYS A 217 -5.00 10.71 -16.95
C LYS A 217 -4.02 9.74 -16.28
N GLN A 218 -3.05 10.24 -15.52
CA GLN A 218 -2.10 9.41 -14.78
C GLN A 218 -2.79 8.54 -13.72
N ILE A 219 -3.78 9.06 -13.00
CA ILE A 219 -4.57 8.28 -12.03
C ILE A 219 -5.27 7.11 -12.73
N ILE A 220 -5.88 7.36 -13.90
CA ILE A 220 -6.57 6.33 -14.68
C ILE A 220 -5.58 5.28 -15.18
N GLU A 221 -4.40 5.68 -15.66
CA GLU A 221 -3.37 4.76 -16.15
C GLU A 221 -2.75 3.92 -15.03
N GLN A 222 -2.48 4.50 -13.86
CA GLN A 222 -1.93 3.80 -12.69
C GLN A 222 -2.93 2.83 -12.07
N SER A 223 -4.23 3.12 -12.14
CA SER A 223 -5.27 2.21 -11.64
C SER A 223 -5.25 0.82 -12.32
N LYS A 224 -4.60 0.71 -13.48
CA LYS A 224 -4.43 -0.55 -14.23
C LYS A 224 -3.17 -1.33 -13.87
N ARG A 225 -2.21 -0.73 -13.17
CA ARG A 225 -0.88 -1.32 -12.94
C ARG A 225 -0.70 -1.95 -11.56
N ASN A 226 -1.71 -1.92 -10.69
CA ASN A 226 -1.58 -2.30 -9.28
C ASN A 226 -0.41 -1.58 -8.57
N ASP A 227 -0.09 -0.36 -8.99
CA ASP A 227 0.92 0.47 -8.32
C ASP A 227 0.35 1.00 -6.99
N GLY A 228 1.18 0.99 -5.94
CA GLY A 228 0.75 1.13 -4.54
C GLY A 228 -0.06 2.38 -4.20
N ASP A 229 -0.90 2.25 -3.16
CA ASP A 229 -1.88 3.26 -2.69
C ASP A 229 -1.30 4.66 -2.44
N PHE A 230 0.01 4.74 -2.13
CA PHE A 230 0.68 6.01 -1.87
C PHE A 230 0.79 6.92 -3.10
N ALA A 231 1.16 6.38 -4.27
CA ALA A 231 1.29 7.17 -5.50
C ALA A 231 -0.07 7.70 -5.97
N LYS A 232 -1.11 6.87 -5.84
CA LYS A 232 -2.49 7.25 -6.11
C LYS A 232 -2.97 8.36 -5.16
N GLY A 233 -2.62 8.27 -3.88
CA GLY A 233 -2.92 9.30 -2.88
C GLY A 233 -2.27 10.65 -3.22
N GLN A 234 -1.01 10.64 -3.68
CA GLN A 234 -0.31 11.86 -4.11
C GLN A 234 -0.97 12.51 -5.33
N LEU A 235 -1.28 11.72 -6.36
CA LEU A 235 -1.96 12.25 -7.56
C LEU A 235 -3.36 12.76 -7.23
N GLN A 236 -4.08 12.09 -6.33
CA GLN A 236 -5.39 12.56 -5.87
C GLN A 236 -5.27 13.91 -5.14
N GLY A 237 -4.24 14.07 -4.29
CA GLY A 237 -3.93 15.34 -3.64
C GLY A 237 -3.63 16.46 -4.64
N GLN A 238 -2.79 16.18 -5.65
CA GLN A 238 -2.49 17.14 -6.73
C GLN A 238 -3.74 17.52 -7.52
N LEU A 239 -4.62 16.56 -7.82
CA LEU A 239 -5.88 16.79 -8.52
C LEU A 239 -6.79 17.73 -7.71
N THR A 240 -6.91 17.50 -6.40
CA THR A 240 -7.68 18.37 -5.50
C THR A 240 -7.09 19.77 -5.44
N THR A 241 -5.76 19.93 -5.35
CA THR A 241 -5.13 21.25 -5.38
C THR A 241 -5.42 21.99 -6.68
N CYS A 242 -5.28 21.33 -7.83
CA CYS A 242 -5.62 21.93 -9.12
C CYS A 242 -7.10 22.34 -9.18
N GLN A 243 -8.00 21.49 -8.69
CA GLN A 243 -9.42 21.78 -8.61
C GLN A 243 -9.70 23.03 -7.79
N THR A 244 -9.11 23.16 -6.59
CA THR A 244 -9.27 24.36 -5.74
C THR A 244 -8.76 25.62 -6.42
N LEU A 245 -7.64 25.56 -7.15
CA LEU A 245 -7.11 26.72 -7.88
C LEU A 245 -8.01 27.12 -9.06
N LEU A 246 -8.63 26.15 -9.72
CA LEU A 246 -9.53 26.37 -10.86
C LEU A 246 -10.93 26.83 -10.44
N GLN A 247 -11.34 26.66 -9.17
CA GLN A 247 -12.65 27.12 -8.66
C GLN A 247 -12.88 28.63 -8.82
N SER A 248 -11.81 29.41 -8.99
CA SER A 248 -11.91 30.84 -9.30
C SER A 248 -12.54 31.15 -10.67
N LYS A 249 -12.57 30.18 -11.59
CA LYS A 249 -13.13 30.33 -12.96
C LYS A 249 -14.11 29.24 -13.37
N PHE A 250 -14.10 28.11 -12.68
CA PHE A 250 -14.93 26.96 -13.02
C PHE A 250 -15.80 26.56 -11.85
N THR A 251 -17.02 26.10 -12.13
CA THR A 251 -17.82 25.43 -11.12
C THR A 251 -17.31 24.00 -10.91
N GLN A 252 -17.71 23.40 -9.80
CA GLN A 252 -17.37 22.01 -9.51
C GLN A 252 -17.96 21.06 -10.56
N GLU A 253 -19.18 21.34 -11.03
CA GLU A 253 -19.86 20.56 -12.07
C GLU A 253 -19.14 20.63 -13.40
N GLU A 254 -18.64 21.80 -13.81
CA GLU A 254 -17.87 21.97 -15.04
C GLU A 254 -16.57 21.16 -15.02
N LEU A 255 -15.82 21.23 -13.91
CA LEU A 255 -14.59 20.45 -13.75
C LEU A 255 -14.89 18.95 -13.71
N GLN A 256 -15.95 18.53 -13.01
CA GLN A 256 -16.34 17.13 -12.95
C GLN A 256 -16.80 16.60 -14.32
N SER A 257 -17.56 17.40 -15.08
CA SER A 257 -17.98 17.05 -16.45
C SER A 257 -16.78 16.84 -17.35
N LEU A 258 -15.78 17.72 -17.28
CA LEU A 258 -14.54 17.60 -18.05
C LEU A 258 -13.75 16.31 -17.70
N LEU A 259 -13.65 15.98 -16.41
CA LEU A 259 -12.99 14.73 -15.97
C LEU A 259 -13.76 13.47 -16.38
N ASN A 260 -15.09 13.48 -16.26
CA ASN A 260 -15.94 12.36 -16.66
C ASN A 260 -15.81 12.09 -18.16
N MET A 261 -15.85 13.15 -18.97
CA MET A 261 -15.68 13.05 -20.43
C MET A 261 -14.29 12.51 -20.78
N GLN A 262 -13.24 12.95 -20.10
CA GLN A 262 -11.89 12.43 -20.30
C GLN A 262 -11.82 10.91 -20.01
N GLU A 263 -12.45 10.46 -18.93
CA GLU A 263 -12.50 9.04 -18.59
C GLU A 263 -13.27 8.22 -19.64
N GLU A 264 -14.38 8.75 -20.16
CA GLU A 264 -15.15 8.13 -21.23
C GLU A 264 -14.31 7.99 -22.51
N ILE A 265 -13.60 9.05 -22.93
CA ILE A 265 -12.73 9.00 -24.11
C ILE A 265 -11.62 7.97 -23.97
N LEU A 266 -10.98 7.87 -22.80
CA LEU A 266 -9.94 6.86 -22.56
C LEU A 266 -10.51 5.43 -22.65
N LYS A 267 -11.69 5.19 -22.09
CA LYS A 267 -12.39 3.89 -22.21
C LYS A 267 -12.73 3.55 -23.66
N LEU A 268 -13.23 4.52 -24.43
CA LEU A 268 -13.55 4.34 -25.84
C LEU A 268 -12.30 4.10 -26.69
N GLU A 269 -11.19 4.78 -26.38
CA GLU A 269 -9.90 4.59 -27.05
C GLU A 269 -9.37 3.16 -26.84
N GLU A 270 -9.48 2.62 -25.62
CA GLU A 270 -9.14 1.22 -25.33
C GLU A 270 -10.02 0.23 -26.08
N GLN A 271 -11.33 0.45 -26.11
CA GLN A 271 -12.27 -0.38 -26.88
C GLN A 271 -11.92 -0.34 -28.37
N SER A 272 -11.63 0.85 -28.91
CA SER A 272 -11.18 1.02 -30.29
C SER A 272 -9.93 0.20 -30.59
N ASN A 273 -8.93 0.28 -29.70
CA ASN A 273 -7.68 -0.47 -29.84
C ASN A 273 -7.92 -1.98 -29.77
N SER A 274 -8.80 -2.45 -28.89
CA SER A 274 -9.16 -3.88 -28.79
C SER A 274 -9.89 -4.44 -30.02
N LEU A 275 -10.56 -3.57 -30.78
CA LEU A 275 -11.24 -3.94 -32.03
C LEU A 275 -10.30 -3.89 -33.24
N ARG A 276 -9.20 -3.15 -33.16
CA ARG A 276 -8.15 -3.06 -34.20
C ARG A 276 -7.11 -4.17 -34.12
N VAL A 277 -6.80 -4.64 -32.91
CA VAL A 277 -5.93 -5.80 -32.62
C VAL A 277 -6.75 -7.09 -32.73
#